data_AF-U4KLR2-F1
#
_entry.id   AF-U4KLR2-F1
#
_cell.length_a   1.000
_cell.length_b   1.000
_cell.length_c   1.000
_cell.angle_alpha   90.00
_cell.angle_beta   90.00
_cell.angle_gamma   90.00
#
_symmetry.space_group_name_H-M   'P 1'
#
loop_
_entity.id
_entity.type
_entity.pdbx_description
1 polymer ?
#
loop_
_entity_poly.entity_id
_entity_poly.type
_entity_poly.pdbx_seq_one_letter_code
_entity_poly.pdbx_strand_id
1 'polypeptide(L)'
;MSQVEVYNRLFRFLEKVYSDKKIDDLGLLLGDMRILDDGKSADPAILNDWEKYFNKEIYDDEMIYTNIVLFLEEYACRIKSQDLKDLITYIKKGKKAFMKRLVNDSLHNSKA
;
A
#
# COMPACT_ATOMS: atom_id res chain seq x y z
N MET A 1 -12.48 -4.24 6.60
CA MET A 1 -11.98 -4.75 5.29
C MET A 1 -11.08 -5.95 5.55
N SER A 2 -10.99 -6.88 4.61
CA SER A 2 -10.04 -8.00 4.68
C SER A 2 -8.61 -7.57 4.31
N GLN A 3 -7.61 -8.36 4.68
CA GLN A 3 -6.22 -8.11 4.31
C GLN A 3 -6.02 -7.94 2.80
N VAL A 4 -6.63 -8.81 2.00
CA VAL A 4 -6.51 -8.79 0.52
C VAL A 4 -7.16 -7.54 -0.06
N GLU A 5 -8.32 -7.14 0.46
CA GLU A 5 -8.97 -5.89 0.04
C GLU A 5 -8.09 -4.67 0.35
N VAL A 6 -7.47 -4.64 1.54
CA VAL A 6 -6.58 -3.54 1.94
C VAL A 6 -5.33 -3.51 1.06
N TYR A 7 -4.72 -4.66 0.78
CA TYR A 7 -3.55 -4.78 -0.09
C TYR A 7 -3.83 -4.21 -1.49
N ASN A 8 -4.93 -4.65 -2.11
CA ASN A 8 -5.33 -4.18 -3.43
C ASN A 8 -5.65 -2.68 -3.47
N ARG A 9 -6.31 -2.15 -2.42
CA ARG A 9 -6.61 -0.72 -2.30
C ARG A 9 -5.35 0.11 -2.11
N LEU A 10 -4.39 -0.38 -1.30
CA LEU A 10 -3.10 0.27 -1.14
C LEU A 10 -2.34 0.29 -2.45
N PHE A 11 -2.25 -0.85 -3.16
CA PHE A 11 -1.59 -0.94 -4.46
C PHE A 11 -2.13 0.12 -5.43
N ARG A 12 -3.46 0.21 -5.61
CA ARG A 12 -4.10 1.22 -6.48
C ARG A 12 -3.82 2.65 -6.03
N PHE A 13 -3.87 2.91 -4.72
CA PHE A 13 -3.53 4.22 -4.19
C PHE A 13 -2.09 4.61 -4.55
N LEU A 14 -1.14 3.70 -4.35
CA LEU A 14 0.28 3.93 -4.64
C LEU A 14 0.54 4.06 -6.14
N GLU A 15 -0.13 3.27 -6.98
CA GLU A 15 -0.06 3.37 -8.44
C GLU A 15 -0.51 4.75 -8.92
N LYS A 16 -1.61 5.28 -8.37
CA LYS A 16 -2.06 6.64 -8.66
C LYS A 16 -1.04 7.69 -8.24
N VAL A 17 -0.47 7.55 -7.04
CA VAL A 17 0.59 8.46 -6.57
C VAL A 17 1.82 8.41 -7.48
N TYR A 18 2.20 7.21 -7.94
CA TYR A 18 3.32 7.03 -8.86
C TYR A 18 3.03 7.65 -10.23
N SER A 19 1.81 7.49 -10.76
CA SER A 19 1.40 8.12 -12.01
C SER A 19 1.53 9.65 -11.96
N ASP A 20 1.16 10.25 -10.83
CA ASP A 20 1.17 11.72 -10.64
C ASP A 20 2.57 12.28 -10.36
N LYS A 21 3.38 11.56 -9.56
CA LYS A 21 4.65 12.09 -9.02
C LYS A 21 5.92 11.47 -9.61
N LYS A 22 5.82 10.30 -10.25
CA LYS A 22 6.95 9.54 -10.82
C LYS A 22 8.12 9.33 -9.84
N ILE A 23 7.80 8.88 -8.63
CA ILE A 23 8.79 8.56 -7.59
C ILE A 23 9.42 7.20 -7.91
N ASP A 24 10.71 7.16 -8.27
CA ASP A 24 11.37 5.93 -8.74
C ASP A 24 11.31 4.78 -7.72
N ASP A 25 11.62 5.06 -6.45
CA ASP A 25 11.57 4.06 -5.37
C ASP A 25 10.15 3.51 -5.10
N LEU A 26 9.12 4.28 -5.46
CA LEU A 26 7.73 3.80 -5.42
C LEU A 26 7.44 2.84 -6.58
N GLY A 27 8.07 3.04 -7.74
CA GLY A 27 8.02 2.11 -8.86
C GLY A 27 8.59 0.73 -8.50
N LEU A 28 9.66 0.69 -7.72
CA LEU A 28 10.22 -0.56 -7.18
C LEU A 28 9.21 -1.28 -6.29
N LEU A 29 8.64 -0.58 -5.31
CA LEU A 29 7.63 -1.15 -4.41
C LEU A 29 6.40 -1.67 -5.20
N LEU A 30 5.93 -0.92 -6.19
CA LEU A 30 4.82 -1.35 -7.05
C LEU A 30 5.18 -2.59 -7.88
N GLY A 31 6.42 -2.68 -8.34
CA GLY A 31 6.94 -3.89 -8.98
C GLY A 31 6.84 -5.09 -8.06
N ASP A 32 7.33 -4.96 -6.83
CA ASP A 32 7.36 -6.05 -5.85
C ASP A 32 5.96 -6.45 -5.37
N MET A 33 5.05 -5.48 -5.21
CA MET A 33 3.66 -5.68 -4.77
C MET A 33 2.70 -6.21 -5.85
N ARG A 34 3.12 -6.23 -7.12
CA ARG A 34 2.24 -6.59 -8.22
C ARG A 34 1.74 -8.02 -8.05
N ILE A 35 0.43 -8.22 -8.03
CA ILE A 35 -0.18 -9.56 -8.07
C ILE A 35 -0.08 -10.10 -9.51
N LEU A 36 0.50 -11.28 -9.65
CA LEU A 36 0.64 -12.05 -10.89
C LEU A 36 -0.63 -12.87 -11.16
N ASP A 37 -0.72 -13.46 -12.36
CA ASP A 37 -1.88 -14.25 -12.80
C ASP A 37 -2.14 -15.50 -11.93
N ASP A 38 -1.14 -15.96 -11.16
CA ASP A 38 -1.26 -17.06 -10.20
C ASP A 38 -1.77 -16.61 -8.83
N GLY A 39 -2.12 -15.33 -8.66
CA GLY A 39 -2.63 -14.74 -7.43
C GLY A 39 -1.56 -14.42 -6.39
N LYS A 40 -0.27 -14.59 -6.70
CA LYS A 40 0.84 -14.27 -5.80
C LYS A 40 1.47 -12.92 -6.15
N SER A 41 2.15 -12.31 -5.18
CA SER A 41 2.95 -11.11 -5.43
C SER A 41 4.19 -11.47 -6.24
N ALA A 42 4.65 -10.54 -7.07
CA ALA A 42 5.88 -10.67 -7.85
C ALA A 42 7.11 -10.93 -6.96
N ASP A 43 7.14 -10.33 -5.77
CA ASP A 43 8.06 -10.71 -4.70
C ASP A 43 7.30 -11.37 -3.52
N PRO A 44 7.47 -12.69 -3.29
CA PRO A 44 6.91 -13.37 -2.12
C PRO A 44 7.36 -12.78 -0.78
N ALA A 45 8.54 -12.14 -0.70
CA ALA A 45 9.01 -11.50 0.53
C ALA A 45 8.14 -10.30 0.92
N ILE A 46 7.56 -9.59 -0.05
CA ILE A 46 6.60 -8.51 0.22
C ILE A 46 5.32 -9.02 0.87
N LEU A 47 4.80 -10.18 0.46
CA LEU A 47 3.64 -10.77 1.11
C LEU A 47 3.96 -11.15 2.55
N ASN A 48 5.12 -11.73 2.80
CA ASN A 48 5.55 -12.05 4.15
C ASN A 48 5.66 -10.79 5.02
N ASP A 49 6.24 -9.70 4.49
CA ASP A 49 6.33 -8.42 5.21
C ASP A 49 4.95 -7.83 5.48
N TRP A 50 4.03 -7.95 4.52
CA TRP A 50 2.65 -7.52 4.67
C TRP A 50 1.90 -8.32 5.74
N GLU A 51 2.04 -9.64 5.74
CA GLU A 51 1.40 -10.57 6.69
C GLU A 51 1.87 -10.38 8.14
N LYS A 52 3.09 -9.86 8.36
CA LYS A 52 3.55 -9.47 9.72
C LYS A 52 2.59 -8.50 10.39
N TYR A 53 2.00 -7.58 9.62
CA TYR A 53 1.10 -6.55 10.12
C TYR A 53 -0.37 -6.92 9.94
N PHE A 54 -0.68 -7.69 8.90
CA PHE A 54 -2.03 -8.13 8.60
C PHE A 54 -2.20 -9.64 8.84
N ASN A 55 -2.44 -10.02 10.10
CA ASN A 55 -2.66 -11.41 10.54
C ASN A 55 -4.07 -11.73 11.09
N LYS A 56 -5.02 -10.80 10.95
CA LYS A 56 -6.44 -10.92 11.31
C LYS A 56 -7.35 -11.06 10.09
N GLU A 57 -8.57 -11.55 10.31
CA GLU A 57 -9.59 -11.69 9.27
C GLU A 57 -10.21 -10.34 8.87
N ILE A 58 -10.48 -9.47 9.84
CA ILE A 58 -11.11 -8.16 9.64
C ILE A 58 -10.33 -7.08 10.39
N TYR A 59 -10.20 -5.92 9.76
CA TYR A 59 -9.56 -4.73 10.32
C TYR A 59 -10.51 -3.54 10.31
N ASP A 60 -10.45 -2.76 11.39
CA ASP A 60 -11.02 -1.42 11.47
C ASP A 60 -10.07 -0.37 10.84
N ASP A 61 -10.59 0.85 10.64
CA ASP A 61 -9.87 1.93 9.97
C ASP A 61 -8.56 2.33 10.67
N GLU A 62 -8.50 2.25 12.00
CA GLU A 62 -7.32 2.61 12.77
C GLU A 62 -6.22 1.57 12.59
N MET A 63 -6.58 0.30 12.65
CA MET A 63 -5.70 -0.83 12.37
C MET A 63 -5.17 -0.77 10.94
N ILE A 64 -6.05 -0.54 9.96
CA ILE A 64 -5.67 -0.43 8.54
C ILE A 64 -4.63 0.66 8.34
N TYR A 65 -4.91 1.86 8.85
CA TYR A 65 -3.98 2.99 8.75
C TYR A 65 -2.63 2.65 9.37
N THR A 66 -2.64 2.15 10.61
CA THR A 66 -1.43 1.87 11.38
C THR A 66 -0.57 0.82 10.68
N ASN A 67 -1.19 -0.28 10.25
CA ASN A 67 -0.50 -1.38 9.60
C ASN A 67 0.10 -0.98 8.24
N ILE A 68 -0.63 -0.19 7.43
CA ILE A 68 -0.08 0.34 6.17
C ILE A 68 1.13 1.21 6.42
N VAL A 69 1.04 2.13 7.39
CA VAL A 69 2.16 3.03 7.71
C VAL A 69 3.38 2.22 8.15
N LEU A 70 3.21 1.25 9.04
CA LEU A 70 4.31 0.40 9.51
C LEU A 70 4.95 -0.40 8.36
N PHE A 71 4.12 -1.01 7.50
CA PHE A 71 4.60 -1.72 6.31
C PHE A 71 5.43 -0.82 5.39
N LEU A 72 4.93 0.37 5.07
CA LEU A 72 5.64 1.32 4.21
C LEU A 72 6.93 1.84 4.87
N GLU A 73 6.93 2.04 6.19
CA GLU A 73 8.11 2.46 6.94
C GLU A 73 9.20 1.39 6.97
N GLU A 74 8.84 0.13 7.20
CA GLU A 74 9.77 -0.99 7.17
C GLU A 74 10.41 -1.10 5.78
N TYR A 75 9.59 -1.05 4.72
CA TYR A 75 10.08 -1.10 3.34
C TYR A 75 11.01 0.08 3.01
N ALA A 76 10.59 1.30 3.31
CA ALA A 76 11.39 2.51 3.05
C ALA A 76 12.72 2.49 3.84
N CYS A 77 12.71 1.96 5.06
CA CYS A 77 13.91 1.78 5.86
C CYS A 77 14.87 0.76 5.22
N ARG A 78 14.34 -0.39 4.77
CA ARG A 78 15.11 -1.46 4.14
C ARG A 78 15.86 -0.99 2.89
N ILE A 79 15.17 -0.29 2.00
CA ILE A 79 15.79 0.23 0.76
C ILE A 79 16.46 1.60 0.94
N LYS A 80 16.40 2.16 2.17
CA LYS A 80 16.94 3.47 2.54
C LYS A 80 16.40 4.63 1.68
N SER A 81 15.16 4.53 1.21
CA SER A 81 14.52 5.53 0.36
C SER A 81 14.10 6.76 1.16
N GLN A 82 14.54 7.94 0.75
CA GLN A 82 14.05 9.21 1.32
C GLN A 82 12.71 9.62 0.71
N ASP A 83 12.49 9.38 -0.58
CA ASP A 83 11.24 9.73 -1.26
C ASP A 83 10.03 9.00 -0.65
N LEU A 84 10.20 7.72 -0.30
CA LEU A 84 9.15 6.98 0.39
C LEU A 84 8.90 7.51 1.80
N LYS A 85 9.95 7.94 2.52
CA LYS A 85 9.76 8.59 3.85
C LYS A 85 8.99 9.90 3.73
N ASP A 86 9.22 10.66 2.68
CA ASP A 86 8.51 11.91 2.41
C ASP A 86 7.05 11.63 2.04
N LEU A 87 6.78 10.60 1.25
CA LEU A 87 5.42 10.12 0.96
C LEU A 87 4.70 9.66 2.24
N ILE A 88 5.36 8.88 3.09
CA ILE A 88 4.81 8.44 4.38
C ILE A 88 4.50 9.65 5.27
N THR A 89 5.39 10.65 5.30
CA THR A 89 5.15 11.90 6.03
C THR A 89 3.93 12.63 5.51
N TYR A 90 3.74 12.67 4.18
CA TYR A 90 2.54 13.23 3.56
C TYR A 90 1.28 12.45 3.96
N ILE A 91 1.32 11.12 3.93
CA ILE A 91 0.21 10.24 4.37
C ILE A 91 -0.14 10.52 5.84
N LYS A 92 0.88 10.61 6.73
CA LYS A 92 0.69 10.89 8.16
C LYS A 92 0.03 12.23 8.41
N LYS A 93 0.50 13.30 7.75
CA LYS A 93 -0.12 14.63 7.82
C LYS A 93 -1.56 14.63 7.30
N GLY A 94 -1.86 13.77 6.34
CA GLY A 94 -3.14 13.66 5.66
C GLY A 94 -4.00 12.46 6.06
N LYS A 95 -3.82 11.85 7.24
CA LYS A 95 -4.45 10.57 7.64
C LYS A 95 -5.91 10.44 7.22
N LYS A 96 -6.75 11.43 7.56
CA LYS A 96 -8.19 11.42 7.23
C LYS A 96 -8.45 11.39 5.73
N ALA A 97 -7.71 12.18 4.95
CA ALA A 97 -7.83 12.23 3.50
C ALA A 97 -7.32 10.95 2.84
N PHE A 98 -6.20 10.41 3.34
CA PHE A 98 -5.67 9.12 2.93
C PHE A 98 -6.69 8.00 3.14
N MET A 99 -7.20 7.84 4.37
CA MET A 99 -8.20 6.81 4.68
C MET A 99 -9.48 6.97 3.87
N LYS A 100 -9.95 8.21 3.69
CA LYS A 100 -11.11 8.48 2.83
C LYS A 100 -10.87 8.01 1.39
N ARG A 101 -9.67 8.17 0.82
CA ARG A 101 -9.36 7.69 -0.54
C ARG A 101 -9.27 6.17 -0.57
N LEU A 102 -8.54 5.58 0.37
CA LEU A 102 -8.34 4.14 0.48
C LEU A 102 -9.68 3.37 0.55
N VAL A 103 -10.62 3.86 1.37
CA VAL A 103 -11.94 3.23 1.57
C VAL A 103 -12.88 3.48 0.37
N ASN A 104 -12.86 4.67 -0.25
CA ASN A 104 -13.83 5.03 -1.29
C ASN A 104 -13.46 4.60 -2.72
N ASP A 105 -12.21 4.20 -3.00
CA ASP A 105 -11.77 3.78 -4.34
C ASP A 105 -12.38 2.44 -4.83
N SER A 106 -13.44 1.92 -4.19
CA SER A 106 -14.16 0.71 -4.64
C SER A 106 -15.32 0.94 -5.61
N LEU A 107 -15.54 2.15 -6.13
CA LEU A 107 -16.71 2.40 -6.99
C LEU A 107 -16.42 2.70 -8.46
N HIS A 108 -15.17 2.91 -8.89
CA HIS A 108 -14.88 3.18 -10.31
C HIS A 108 -13.70 2.33 -10.78
N ASN A 109 -14.01 1.11 -11.24
CA ASN A 109 -13.43 0.48 -12.44
C ASN A 109 -13.86 -1.01 -12.49
N SER A 110 -15.15 -1.23 -12.77
CA SER A 110 -15.52 -2.27 -13.71
C SER A 110 -15.43 -1.62 -15.09
N LYS A 111 -14.40 -2.01 -15.86
CA LYS A 111 -14.31 -2.00 -17.33
C LYS A 111 -12.83 -2.06 -17.74
N ALA A 112 -12.38 -3.27 -18.04
CA ALA A 112 -11.58 -3.57 -19.23
C ALA A 112 -12.00 -4.97 -19.67
#